data_AF-A0A4R3LX35-F1
#
_entry.id   AF-A0A4R3LX35-F1
#
_cell.length_a   1.000
_cell.length_b   1.000
_cell.length_c   1.000
_cell.angle_alpha   90.00
_cell.angle_beta   90.00
_cell.angle_gamma   90.00
#
_symmetry.space_group_name_H-M   'P 1'
#
loop_
_entity.id
_entity.type
_entity.pdbx_description
1 polymer ?
#
loop_
_entity_poly.entity_id
_entity_poly.type
_entity_poly.pdbx_seq_one_letter_code
_entity_poly.pdbx_strand_id
1 'polypeptide(L)'
;MRTSFLFALAAGTLASGLAGTPALAASCLEQIVALQARVDAVTPKQPAPPTAPQTVGAQLDHQPTASSMAAATGNLPPPVGPAAALNAAQNFQAAGDEAACLKAVNEARAMLEGK
;
A
#
# COMPACT_ATOMS: atom_id res chain seq x y z
N MET A 1 -63.92 13.86 -45.94
CA MET A 1 -62.47 14.08 -45.68
C MET A 1 -62.21 13.59 -44.25
N ARG A 2 -61.67 12.39 -43.99
CA ARG A 2 -60.24 11.99 -43.98
C ARG A 2 -59.42 13.04 -43.20
N THR A 3 -58.84 12.79 -42.02
CA THR A 3 -58.04 11.62 -41.59
C THR A 3 -57.90 11.55 -40.07
N SER A 4 -58.01 10.33 -39.54
CA SER A 4 -57.59 9.91 -38.20
C SER A 4 -56.09 10.10 -37.97
N PHE A 5 -55.68 10.47 -36.76
CA PHE A 5 -54.36 10.11 -36.22
C PHE A 5 -54.50 9.70 -34.75
N LEU A 6 -54.52 8.39 -34.54
CA LEU A 6 -54.14 7.74 -33.29
C LEU A 6 -52.61 7.77 -33.22
N PHE A 7 -52.05 8.30 -32.14
CA PHE A 7 -50.67 7.98 -31.74
C PHE A 7 -50.65 7.64 -30.26
N ALA A 8 -50.43 6.34 -30.01
CA ALA A 8 -50.12 5.75 -28.72
C ALA A 8 -48.65 6.00 -28.34
N LEU A 9 -48.28 5.54 -27.12
CA LEU A 9 -46.94 5.47 -26.47
C LEU A 9 -46.64 6.65 -25.54
N ALA A 10 -46.07 6.50 -24.34
CA ALA A 10 -45.72 5.37 -23.47
C ALA A 10 -45.42 6.00 -22.10
N ALA A 11 -46.03 5.52 -21.01
CA ALA A 11 -45.34 4.78 -19.95
C ALA A 11 -43.98 5.37 -19.48
N GLY A 12 -44.03 6.08 -18.35
CA GLY A 12 -43.09 6.00 -17.23
C GLY A 12 -41.59 6.24 -17.51
N THR A 13 -41.09 7.39 -17.05
CA THR A 13 -39.72 7.47 -16.52
C THR A 13 -39.75 8.25 -15.20
N LEU A 14 -39.80 7.50 -14.09
CA LEU A 14 -39.35 7.97 -12.80
C LEU A 14 -37.86 8.28 -12.94
N ALA A 15 -37.50 9.56 -12.96
CA ALA A 15 -36.13 10.00 -12.79
C ALA A 15 -35.74 9.78 -11.31
N SER A 16 -35.53 8.50 -10.96
CA SER A 16 -34.96 8.10 -9.69
C SER A 16 -33.52 8.58 -9.65
N GLY A 17 -33.22 9.44 -8.68
CA GLY A 17 -31.91 10.01 -8.47
C GLY A 17 -30.83 8.93 -8.36
N LEU A 18 -29.85 9.00 -9.25
CA LEU A 18 -28.51 8.52 -8.93
C LEU A 18 -27.80 9.66 -8.20
N ALA A 19 -28.16 9.84 -6.93
CA ALA A 19 -27.19 10.34 -5.96
C ALA A 19 -26.18 9.21 -5.77
N GLY A 20 -25.26 9.09 -6.73
CA GLY A 20 -24.02 8.36 -6.52
C GLY A 20 -23.30 9.10 -5.42
N THR A 21 -23.43 8.63 -4.19
CA THR A 21 -22.43 8.94 -3.17
C THR A 21 -21.09 8.56 -3.79
N PRO A 22 -20.08 9.44 -3.79
CA PRO A 22 -18.74 8.95 -4.03
C PRO A 22 -18.53 7.90 -2.95
N ALA A 23 -18.44 6.63 -3.35
CA ALA A 23 -17.66 5.69 -2.57
C ALA A 23 -16.29 6.38 -2.47
N LEU A 24 -16.05 7.06 -1.35
CA LEU A 24 -14.77 7.69 -1.07
C LEU A 24 -13.80 6.51 -1.06
N ALA A 25 -13.16 6.27 -2.20
CA ALA A 25 -12.04 5.37 -2.28
C ALA A 25 -11.04 5.98 -1.31
N ALA A 26 -10.93 5.38 -0.12
CA ALA A 26 -10.01 5.83 0.89
C ALA A 26 -8.64 5.97 0.21
N SER A 27 -8.03 7.14 0.36
CA SER A 27 -6.73 7.43 -0.24
C SER A 27 -5.73 6.35 0.17
N CYS A 28 -4.70 6.10 -0.64
CA CYS A 28 -3.75 5.04 -0.29
C CYS A 28 -3.14 5.26 1.11
N LEU A 29 -2.89 6.52 1.48
CA LEU A 29 -2.45 6.92 2.82
C LEU A 29 -3.41 6.48 3.93
N GLU A 30 -4.72 6.70 3.78
CA GLU A 30 -5.70 6.25 4.76
C GLU A 30 -5.69 4.72 4.92
N GLN A 31 -5.52 3.99 3.82
CA GLN A 31 -5.47 2.54 3.86
C GLN A 31 -4.17 2.01 4.48
N ILE A 32 -3.03 2.68 4.24
CA ILE A 32 -1.76 2.37 4.91
C ILE A 32 -1.94 2.52 6.43
N VAL A 33 -2.47 3.67 6.88
CA VAL A 33 -2.67 3.94 8.31
C VAL A 33 -3.61 2.91 8.94
N ALA A 34 -4.71 2.55 8.25
CA ALA A 34 -5.65 1.55 8.74
C ALA A 34 -5.04 0.14 8.87
N LEU A 35 -4.06 -0.20 8.01
CA LEU A 35 -3.43 -1.52 7.97
C LEU A 35 -2.21 -1.63 8.89
N GLN A 36 -1.55 -0.50 9.19
CA GLN A 36 -0.31 -0.43 9.98
C GLN A 36 -0.38 -1.21 11.29
N ALA A 37 -1.40 -0.97 12.12
CA ALA A 37 -1.55 -1.65 13.40
C ALA A 37 -1.70 -3.18 13.28
N ARG A 38 -2.34 -3.66 12.20
CA ARG A 38 -2.51 -5.10 11.96
C ARG A 38 -1.19 -5.74 11.53
N VAL A 39 -0.43 -5.04 10.70
CA VAL A 39 0.91 -5.45 10.29
C VAL A 39 1.85 -5.50 11.49
N ASP A 40 1.87 -4.47 12.33
CA ASP A 40 2.70 -4.42 13.54
C ASP A 40 2.38 -5.56 14.51
N ALA A 41 1.10 -5.94 14.64
CA ALA A 41 0.67 -7.03 15.51
C ALA A 41 1.18 -8.42 15.06
N VAL A 42 1.41 -8.62 13.76
CA VAL A 42 1.88 -9.91 13.21
C VAL A 42 3.35 -9.90 12.85
N THR A 43 3.98 -8.73 12.81
CA THR A 43 5.39 -8.60 12.47
C THR A 43 6.19 -8.99 13.70
N PRO A 44 6.97 -10.10 13.64
CA PRO A 44 7.83 -10.45 14.75
C PRO A 44 8.80 -9.30 14.99
N LYS A 45 8.85 -8.79 16.22
CA LYS A 45 9.87 -7.83 16.59
C LYS A 45 11.22 -8.55 16.51
N GLN A 46 11.97 -8.30 15.44
CA GLN A 46 13.30 -8.87 15.32
C GLN A 46 14.12 -8.40 16.53
N PRO A 47 14.73 -9.33 17.28
CA PRO A 47 15.74 -8.97 18.26
C PRO A 47 16.79 -8.11 17.56
N ALA A 48 17.24 -7.05 18.22
CA ALA A 48 18.36 -6.29 17.70
C ALA A 48 19.51 -7.27 17.36
N PRO A 49 20.14 -7.15 16.19
CA PRO A 49 21.27 -8.00 15.85
C PRO A 49 22.33 -7.87 16.96
N PRO A 50 23.04 -8.97 17.30
CA PRO A 50 24.08 -8.91 18.30
C PRO A 50 25.09 -7.82 17.93
N THR A 51 25.27 -6.86 18.83
CA THR A 51 26.25 -5.79 18.64
C THR A 51 27.64 -6.39 18.84
N ALA A 52 28.41 -6.48 17.75
CA ALA A 52 29.82 -6.81 17.85
C ALA A 52 30.57 -5.62 18.51
N PRO A 53 31.60 -5.89 19.33
CA PRO A 53 32.47 -4.83 19.84
C PRO A 53 33.08 -4.05 18.68
N GLN A 54 32.93 -2.72 18.73
CA GLN A 54 33.47 -1.81 17.71
C GLN A 54 35.00 -1.91 17.70
N THR A 55 35.60 -2.15 16.53
CA THR A 55 37.07 -2.13 16.41
C THR A 55 37.57 -0.69 16.35
N VAL A 56 38.83 -0.44 16.72
CA VAL A 56 39.46 0.90 16.57
C VAL A 56 39.39 1.36 15.11
N GLY A 57 39.50 0.42 14.16
CA GLY A 57 39.30 0.65 12.73
C GLY A 57 37.91 1.20 12.35
N ALA A 58 36.86 0.74 13.04
CA ALA A 58 35.49 1.24 12.83
C ALA A 58 35.25 2.64 13.44
N GLN A 59 36.10 3.07 14.38
CA GLN A 59 36.01 4.36 15.08
C GLN A 59 36.84 5.47 14.42
N LEU A 60 37.66 5.17 13.41
CA LEU A 60 38.61 6.09 12.78
C LEU A 60 37.97 7.14 11.84
N ASP A 61 36.71 7.53 12.06
CA ASP A 61 35.97 8.61 11.36
C ASP A 61 36.03 8.54 9.81
N HIS A 62 36.19 7.35 9.24
CA HIS A 62 35.98 7.15 7.82
C HIS A 62 34.49 7.05 7.54
N GLN A 63 33.99 7.91 6.63
CA GLN A 63 32.66 7.73 6.09
C GLN A 63 32.51 6.30 5.54
N PRO A 64 31.41 5.61 5.86
CA PRO A 64 31.11 4.34 5.23
C PRO A 64 31.20 4.47 3.71
N THR A 65 32.11 3.73 3.09
CA THR A 65 32.15 3.68 1.63
C THR A 65 30.91 2.94 1.13
N ALA A 66 30.43 3.28 -0.08
CA ALA A 66 29.28 2.57 -0.65
C ALA A 66 29.51 1.04 -0.71
N SER A 67 30.74 0.59 -0.96
CA SER A 67 31.12 -0.83 -0.90
C SER A 67 31.02 -1.40 0.51
N SER A 68 31.42 -0.67 1.55
CA SER A 68 31.29 -1.10 2.95
C SER A 68 29.82 -1.20 3.38
N MET A 69 28.97 -0.28 2.93
CA MET A 69 27.52 -0.31 3.15
C MET A 69 26.88 -1.49 2.42
N ALA A 70 27.26 -1.72 1.16
CA ALA A 70 26.79 -2.86 0.39
C ALA A 70 27.26 -4.19 0.98
N ALA A 71 28.48 -4.30 1.52
CA ALA A 71 28.95 -5.50 2.21
C ALA A 71 28.19 -5.76 3.53
N ALA A 72 27.81 -4.70 4.26
CA ALA A 72 26.99 -4.81 5.46
C ALA A 72 25.53 -5.22 5.19
N THR A 73 25.00 -4.88 4.00
CA THR A 73 23.60 -5.11 3.62
C THR A 73 23.42 -6.29 2.65
N GLY A 74 24.47 -6.66 1.91
CA GLY A 74 24.41 -7.47 0.69
C GLY A 74 24.11 -8.95 0.90
N ASN A 75 24.08 -9.41 2.15
CA ASN A 75 23.70 -10.78 2.52
C ASN A 75 22.32 -10.86 3.18
N LEU A 76 21.60 -9.74 3.30
CA LEU A 76 20.24 -9.77 3.84
C LEU A 76 19.28 -10.27 2.74
N PRO A 77 18.48 -11.31 3.00
CA PRO A 77 17.42 -11.68 2.09
C PRO A 77 16.44 -10.50 1.92
N PRO A 78 15.80 -10.36 0.75
CA PRO A 78 14.79 -9.33 0.55
C PRO A 78 13.74 -9.41 1.66
N PRO A 79 13.29 -8.27 2.21
CA PRO A 79 12.22 -8.29 3.19
C PRO A 79 10.97 -8.91 2.56
N VAL A 80 10.34 -9.85 3.27
CA VAL A 80 9.12 -10.57 2.83
C VAL A 80 7.99 -10.38 3.83
N GLY A 81 6.76 -10.63 3.40
CA GLY A 81 5.57 -10.61 4.25
C GLY A 81 4.84 -9.27 4.30
N PRO A 82 3.80 -9.15 5.14
CA PRO A 82 2.89 -8.02 5.13
C PRO A 82 3.58 -6.68 5.48
N ALA A 83 4.64 -6.71 6.30
CA ALA A 83 5.46 -5.54 6.60
C ALA A 83 6.24 -5.03 5.39
N ALA A 84 6.80 -5.94 4.58
CA ALA A 84 7.53 -5.57 3.37
C ALA A 84 6.59 -4.95 2.33
N ALA A 85 5.40 -5.54 2.15
CA ALA A 85 4.37 -5.00 1.25
C ALA A 85 3.86 -3.63 1.73
N LEU A 86 3.65 -3.45 3.04
CA LEU A 86 3.24 -2.15 3.59
C LEU A 86 4.35 -1.09 3.43
N ASN A 87 5.62 -1.46 3.59
CA ASN A 87 6.74 -0.55 3.32
C ASN A 87 6.82 -0.16 1.84
N ALA A 88 6.59 -1.10 0.92
CA ALA A 88 6.49 -0.80 -0.51
C ALA A 88 5.35 0.19 -0.80
N ALA A 89 4.18 0.00 -0.18
CA ALA A 89 3.07 0.95 -0.29
C ALA A 89 3.45 2.37 0.16
N GLN A 90 4.15 2.50 1.29
CA GLN A 90 4.64 3.79 1.78
C GLN A 90 5.60 4.46 0.77
N ASN A 91 6.48 3.70 0.13
CA ASN A 91 7.39 4.22 -0.90
C ASN A 91 6.62 4.71 -2.14
N PHE A 92 5.61 3.97 -2.59
CA PHE A 92 4.76 4.41 -3.71
C PHE A 92 3.91 5.63 -3.36
N GLN A 93 3.38 5.70 -2.13
CA GLN A 93 2.69 6.88 -1.62
C GLN A 93 3.60 8.11 -1.63
N ALA A 94 4.86 7.97 -1.21
CA ALA A 94 5.84 9.05 -1.22
C ALA A 94 6.24 9.47 -2.65
N ALA A 95 6.22 8.53 -3.60
CA ALA A 95 6.47 8.79 -5.02
C ALA A 95 5.24 9.36 -5.77
N GLY A 96 4.06 9.39 -5.15
CA GLY A 96 2.80 9.79 -5.79
C GLY A 96 2.22 8.75 -6.75
N ASP A 97 2.72 7.50 -6.73
CA ASP A 97 2.20 6.41 -7.54
C ASP A 97 1.04 5.72 -6.80
N GLU A 98 -0.16 6.27 -6.97
CA GLU A 98 -1.35 5.80 -6.27
C GLU A 98 -1.75 4.37 -6.67
N ALA A 99 -1.58 3.99 -7.94
CA ALA A 99 -1.94 2.67 -8.43
C ALA A 99 -1.02 1.59 -7.84
N ALA A 100 0.29 1.82 -7.84
CA ALA A 100 1.25 0.91 -7.24
C ALA A 100 1.09 0.85 -5.72
N CYS A 101 0.78 1.99 -5.09
CA CYS A 101 0.49 2.06 -3.67
C CYS A 101 -0.71 1.18 -3.28
N LEU A 102 -1.86 1.34 -3.95
CA LEU A 102 -3.06 0.55 -3.68
C LEU A 102 -2.84 -0.94 -3.94
N LYS A 103 -2.06 -1.29 -4.98
CA LYS A 103 -1.67 -2.68 -5.23
C LYS A 103 -0.90 -3.27 -4.05
N ALA A 104 0.10 -2.56 -3.54
CA ALA A 104 0.91 -3.01 -2.41
C ALA A 104 0.11 -3.10 -1.10
N VAL A 105 -0.83 -2.17 -0.86
CA VAL A 105 -1.77 -2.25 0.28
C VAL A 105 -2.64 -3.50 0.21
N ASN A 106 -3.19 -3.82 -0.96
CA ASN A 106 -4.01 -5.01 -1.14
C ASN A 106 -3.19 -6.30 -0.96
N GLU A 107 -1.94 -6.30 -1.41
CA GLU A 107 -1.02 -7.42 -1.21
C GLU A 107 -0.75 -7.64 0.29
N ALA A 108 -0.42 -6.57 1.03
CA ALA A 108 -0.23 -6.64 2.48
C ALA A 108 -1.49 -7.16 3.19
N ARG A 109 -2.68 -6.74 2.75
CA ARG A 109 -3.96 -7.18 3.30
C ARG A 109 -4.22 -8.67 3.03
N ALA A 110 -4.00 -9.13 1.79
CA ALA A 110 -4.16 -10.53 1.43
C ALA A 110 -3.25 -11.46 2.26
N MET A 111 -2.02 -11.03 2.57
CA MET A 111 -1.11 -11.78 3.45
C MET A 111 -1.59 -11.86 4.91
N LEU A 112 -2.40 -10.89 5.37
CA LEU A 112 -2.99 -10.90 6.71
C LEU A 112 -4.27 -11.74 6.78
N GLU A 113 -5.04 -11.78 5.69
CA GLU A 113 -6.34 -12.47 5.59
C GLU A 113 -6.19 -13.95 5.20
N GLY A 114 -5.20 -14.28 4.37
CA GLY A 114 -4.88 -15.65 3.95
C GLY A 114 -4.05 -16.43 4.97
N LYS A 115 -4.22 -16.12 6.26
CA LYS A 115 -3.48 -16.72 7.38
C LYS A 115 -4.16 -17.99 7.90
#